data_AF-A0A1Y3EL10-F1
#
_entry.id   AF-A0A1Y3EL10-F1
#
_cell.length_a   1.000
_cell.length_b   1.000
_cell.length_c   1.000
_cell.angle_alpha   90.00
_cell.angle_beta   90.00
_cell.angle_gamma   90.00
#
_symmetry.space_group_name_H-M   'P 1'
#
loop_
_entity.id
_entity.type
_entity.pdbx_description
1 polymer ?
#
loop_
_entity_poly.entity_id
_entity_poly.type
_entity_poly.pdbx_seq_one_letter_code
_entity_poly.pdbx_strand_id
1 'polypeptide(L)'
;MVNSSLDCVSCKHYYQECVSKCEPGYYLDTNARRCNLCLRGCATCSSATLCDTCLPSMFLIVSDPEHLWHGKCETECPDGFLAEE
;
A
#
# COMPACT_ATOMS: atom_id res chain seq x y z
N MET A 1 -23.44 13.81 19.63
CA MET A 1 -22.13 14.37 19.26
C MET A 1 -21.47 13.39 18.30
N VAL A 2 -21.87 13.38 17.02
CA VAL A 2 -21.15 12.64 15.98
C VAL A 2 -20.14 13.60 15.39
N ASN A 3 -18.90 13.12 15.41
CA ASN A 3 -17.67 13.84 15.29
C ASN A 3 -17.55 14.52 13.92
N SER A 4 -17.02 15.74 13.95
CA SER A 4 -16.46 16.46 12.82
C SER A 4 -15.48 15.57 12.05
N SER A 5 -15.81 15.18 10.83
CA SER A 5 -14.80 14.92 9.80
C SER A 5 -15.46 15.04 8.45
N LEU A 6 -15.51 16.28 7.98
CA LEU A 6 -15.83 16.66 6.62
C LEU A 6 -14.65 16.28 5.71
N ASP A 7 -14.37 14.99 5.57
CA ASP A 7 -13.35 14.48 4.65
C ASP A 7 -13.82 13.16 4.01
N CYS A 8 -15.06 13.14 3.49
CA CYS A 8 -15.45 12.17 2.46
C CYS A 8 -14.66 12.51 1.19
N VAL A 9 -13.47 11.95 1.16
CA VAL A 9 -12.45 12.12 0.14
C VAL A 9 -12.72 11.13 -1.00
N SER A 10 -13.56 11.59 -1.94
CA SER A 10 -13.83 11.10 -3.31
C SER A 10 -13.56 9.62 -3.66
N CYS A 11 -14.68 8.90 -3.74
CA CYS A 11 -15.10 7.82 -4.66
C CYS A 11 -14.05 7.08 -5.51
N LYS A 12 -14.11 5.74 -5.48
CA LYS A 12 -13.72 4.91 -6.63
C LYS A 12 -14.94 4.24 -7.24
N HIS A 13 -14.94 4.18 -8.57
CA HIS A 13 -16.02 3.68 -9.42
C HIS A 13 -16.68 2.41 -8.86
N TYR A 14 -17.96 2.55 -8.52
CA TYR A 14 -18.97 1.49 -8.42
C TYR A 14 -19.28 0.83 -7.07
N TYR A 15 -19.02 1.43 -5.90
CA TYR A 15 -19.84 1.13 -4.70
C TYR A 15 -19.84 2.30 -3.72
N GLN A 16 -21.03 2.71 -3.27
CA GLN A 16 -21.27 3.91 -2.47
C GLN A 16 -20.99 3.71 -0.98
N GLU A 17 -19.72 3.51 -0.59
CA GLU A 17 -19.36 3.51 0.83
C GLU A 17 -18.10 4.38 1.03
N CYS A 18 -18.19 5.42 1.88
CA CYS A 18 -17.01 6.20 2.31
C CYS A 18 -16.13 5.25 3.13
N VAL A 19 -15.27 4.50 2.46
CA VAL A 19 -14.34 3.59 3.10
C VAL A 19 -13.17 4.38 3.66
N SER A 20 -12.93 4.22 4.96
CA SER A 20 -11.77 4.78 5.66
C SER A 20 -10.46 4.07 5.29
N LYS A 21 -10.53 2.96 4.54
CA LYS A 21 -9.41 2.21 4.00
C LYS A 21 -9.67 1.81 2.55
N CYS A 22 -8.68 2.01 1.70
CA CYS A 22 -8.70 1.48 0.33
C CYS A 22 -8.59 -0.05 0.35
N GLU A 23 -9.11 -0.70 -0.69
CA GLU A 23 -8.94 -2.14 -0.88
C GLU A 23 -7.45 -2.52 -0.99
N PRO A 24 -7.08 -3.76 -0.65
CA PRO A 24 -5.72 -4.27 -0.88
C PRO A 24 -5.27 -4.03 -2.32
N GLY A 25 -4.04 -3.56 -2.50
CA GLY A 25 -3.49 -3.12 -3.78
C GLY A 25 -3.75 -1.65 -4.12
N TYR A 26 -4.37 -0.88 -3.22
CA TYR A 26 -4.58 0.55 -3.39
C TYR A 26 -4.18 1.35 -2.14
N TYR A 27 -3.58 2.53 -2.32
CA TYR A 27 -3.32 3.49 -1.24
C TYR A 27 -4.24 4.69 -1.33
N LEU A 28 -4.53 5.29 -0.18
CA LEU A 28 -5.26 6.55 -0.10
C LEU A 28 -4.34 7.70 -0.47
N ASP A 29 -4.55 8.25 -1.65
CA ASP A 29 -3.88 9.48 -2.07
C ASP A 29 -4.62 10.67 -1.44
N THR A 30 -4.04 11.23 -0.39
CA THR A 30 -4.63 12.38 0.33
C THR A 30 -4.62 13.65 -0.52
N ASN A 31 -3.69 13.77 -1.47
CA ASN A 31 -3.62 14.91 -2.40
C ASN A 31 -4.71 14.82 -3.46
N ALA A 32 -4.77 13.69 -4.16
CA ALA A 32 -5.77 13.45 -5.20
C ALA A 32 -7.13 13.06 -4.64
N ARG A 33 -7.21 12.86 -3.33
CA ARG A 33 -8.40 12.52 -2.59
C ARG A 33 -9.10 11.26 -3.13
N ARG A 34 -8.33 10.20 -3.40
CA ARG A 34 -8.80 8.97 -4.06
C ARG A 34 -7.89 7.78 -3.76
N CYS A 35 -8.40 6.57 -3.94
CA CYS A 35 -7.58 5.36 -3.89
C CYS A 35 -6.82 5.17 -5.21
N ASN A 36 -5.49 5.29 -5.16
CA ASN A 36 -4.60 5.05 -6.29
C ASN A 36 -3.96 3.66 -6.19
N LEU A 37 -3.62 3.07 -7.34
CA LEU A 37 -3.06 1.73 -7.41
C LEU A 37 -1.65 1.71 -6.80
N CYS A 38 -1.36 0.68 -6.02
CA CYS A 38 -0.03 0.41 -5.52
C CYS A 38 0.95 0.00 -6.63
N LEU A 39 2.24 0.00 -6.29
CA LEU A 39 3.26 -0.70 -7.07
C LEU A 39 2.83 -2.14 -7.36
N ARG A 40 3.18 -2.61 -8.56
CA ARG A 40 2.86 -3.96 -9.00
C ARG A 40 3.46 -4.98 -8.03
N GLY A 41 2.62 -5.89 -7.54
CA GLY A 41 3.05 -6.92 -6.58
C GLY A 41 2.83 -6.57 -5.11
N CYS A 42 2.43 -5.35 -4.83
CA CYS A 42 2.16 -4.87 -3.48
C CYS A 42 0.72 -5.17 -3.05
N ALA A 43 0.55 -5.82 -1.90
CA ALA A 43 -0.74 -6.09 -1.27
C ALA A 43 -1.26 -4.89 -0.47
N THR A 44 -0.39 -4.14 0.22
CA THR A 44 -0.73 -2.85 0.84
C THR A 44 0.41 -1.88 0.68
N CYS A 45 0.12 -0.64 0.28
CA CYS A 45 1.13 0.41 0.16
C CYS A 45 0.68 1.70 0.86
N SER A 46 1.66 2.45 1.33
CA SER A 46 1.45 3.79 1.91
C SER A 46 1.63 4.89 0.85
N SER A 47 2.28 4.56 -0.27
CA SER A 47 2.41 5.47 -1.42
C SER A 47 2.56 4.70 -2.73
N ALA A 48 2.59 5.44 -3.84
CA ALA A 48 2.87 4.87 -5.16
C ALA A 48 4.25 4.19 -5.24
N THR A 49 5.19 4.51 -4.35
CA THR A 49 6.56 3.97 -4.34
C THR A 49 6.90 3.11 -3.12
N LEU A 50 6.10 3.17 -2.06
CA LEU A 50 6.38 2.53 -0.77
C LEU A 50 5.38 1.41 -0.52
N CYS A 51 5.84 0.16 -0.58
CA CYS A 51 5.02 -0.99 -0.28
C CYS A 51 5.19 -1.45 1.17
N ASP A 52 4.09 -1.62 1.89
CA ASP A 52 4.07 -2.13 3.28
C ASP A 52 4.04 -3.66 3.33
N THR A 53 3.24 -4.28 2.45
CA THR A 53 3.14 -5.74 2.37
C THR A 53 3.06 -6.20 0.92
N CYS A 54 3.74 -7.30 0.62
CA CYS A 54 3.72 -7.92 -0.70
C CYS A 54 2.65 -8.99 -0.80
N LEU A 55 2.26 -9.32 -2.04
CA LEU A 55 1.46 -10.51 -2.30
C LEU A 55 2.18 -11.76 -1.76
N PRO A 56 1.43 -12.81 -1.36
CA PRO A 56 2.00 -14.00 -0.70
C PRO A 56 3.03 -14.78 -1.56
N SER A 57 3.14 -14.48 -2.85
CA SER A 57 4.13 -15.06 -3.76
C SER A 57 5.33 -14.14 -4.06
N MET A 58 5.55 -13.11 -3.24
CA MET A 58 6.57 -12.07 -3.45
C MET A 58 7.26 -11.70 -2.14
N PHE A 59 8.48 -11.20 -2.26
CA PHE A 59 9.34 -10.82 -1.14
C PHE A 59 9.42 -9.30 -1.03
N LEU A 60 9.29 -8.79 0.20
CA LEU A 60 9.46 -7.36 0.50
C LEU A 60 10.95 -7.07 0.65
N ILE A 61 11.52 -6.38 -0.33
CA ILE A 61 12.90 -5.94 -0.30
C ILE A 61 12.94 -4.52 0.25
N VAL A 62 13.46 -4.38 1.46
CA VAL A 62 13.63 -3.07 2.11
C VAL A 62 15.06 -2.59 1.87
N SER A 63 15.20 -1.57 1.04
CA SER A 63 16.47 -0.95 0.69
C SER A 63 16.91 0.14 1.67
N ASP A 64 15.97 0.66 2.46
CA ASP A 64 16.18 1.86 3.27
C ASP A 64 16.31 1.50 4.76
N PRO A 65 17.48 1.73 5.38
CA PRO A 65 17.74 1.35 6.78
C PRO A 65 16.96 2.19 7.80
N GLU A 66 16.33 3.26 7.35
CA GLU A 66 15.53 4.19 8.16
C GLU A 66 14.02 3.86 8.11
N HIS A 67 13.55 3.12 7.10
CA HIS A 67 12.14 2.81 6.90
C HIS A 67 11.93 1.30 6.66
N LEU A 68 12.23 0.49 7.68
CA LEU A 68 12.14 -0.99 7.66
C LEU A 68 10.77 -1.57 7.28
N TRP A 69 9.74 -0.73 7.19
CA TRP A 69 8.36 -1.12 6.91
C TRP A 69 7.94 -0.86 5.46
N HIS A 70 8.74 -0.11 4.71
CA HIS A 70 8.42 0.25 3.34
C HIS A 70 9.51 -0.25 2.38
N GLY A 71 9.12 -1.04 1.40
CA GLY A 71 10.05 -1.62 0.44
C GLY A 71 9.46 -1.78 -0.95
N LYS A 72 10.13 -2.60 -1.75
CA LYS A 72 9.69 -3.00 -3.08
C LYS A 72 9.41 -4.50 -3.09
N CYS A 73 8.32 -4.90 -3.75
CA CYS A 73 8.00 -6.31 -3.92
C CYS A 73 8.68 -6.88 -5.15
N GLU A 74 9.44 -7.94 -4.96
CA GLU A 74 10.07 -8.69 -6.03
C GLU A 74 9.67 -10.16 -5.97
N THR A 75 9.64 -10.83 -7.12
CA THR A 75 9.36 -12.27 -7.20
C THR A 75 10.59 -13.12 -6.90
N GLU A 76 11.77 -12.51 -6.83
CA GLU A 76 13.05 -13.16 -6.61
C GLU A 76 13.78 -12.40 -5.50
N CYS A 77 14.37 -13.13 -4.55
CA CYS A 77 15.24 -12.50 -3.57
C CYS A 77 16.54 -12.07 -4.26
N PRO A 78 16.99 -10.82 -4.09
CA PRO A 78 18.29 -10.40 -4.58
C PRO A 78 19.40 -11.25 -3.93
N ASP A 79 20.45 -11.53 -4.69
CA ASP A 79 21.59 -12.33 -4.25
C ASP A 79 22.13 -11.84 -2.90
N GLY A 80 22.04 -12.72 -1.88
CA GLY A 80 22.55 -12.46 -0.53
C GLY A 80 21.51 -12.38 0.59
N PHE A 81 20.21 -12.35 0.28
CA PHE A 81 19.15 -12.41 1.30
C PHE A 81 18.59 -13.84 1.39
N LEU A 82 18.86 -14.52 2.50
CA LEU A 82 18.30 -15.84 2.80
C LEU A 82 16.89 -15.64 3.40
N ALA A 83 15.89 -16.29 2.81
CA ALA A 83 14.61 -16.48 3.49
C ALA A 83 14.85 -17.46 4.65
N GLU A 84 14.79 -16.97 5.89
CA GLU A 84 14.81 -17.86 7.06
C GLU A 84 13.45 -18.57 7.16
N GLU A 85 13.53 -19.89 7.25
CA GLU A 85 12.43 -20.87 7.27
C GLU A 85 11.75 -21.00 8.64
#